data_AF-A0A5C8AFF2-F1
#
_entry.id   AF-A0A5C8AFF2-F1
#
_cell.length_a   1.000
_cell.length_b   1.000
_cell.length_c   1.000
_cell.angle_alpha   90.00
_cell.angle_beta   90.00
_cell.angle_gamma   90.00
#
_symmetry.space_group_name_H-M   'P 1'
#
loop_
_entity.id
_entity.type
_entity.pdbx_description
1 polymer ?
#
loop_
_entity_poly.entity_id
_entity_poly.type
_entity_poly.pdbx_seq_one_letter_code
_entity_poly.pdbx_strand_id
1 'polypeptide(L)'
;MVSIEKYILKLPWEDGRQNTGYKKIKLLESKRFLFDVYLLYYSEETLIPRHTDKVDQGRHYRLNCTIKKAVIGGKFLLEAKPIFSWWRFVVFRPDLDTHCVSKIIKGYRVVLSIGWVKKQTK
;
A
#
# COMPACT_ATOMS: atom_id res chain seq x y z
N MET A 1 27.68 2.26 7.48
CA MET A 1 26.59 1.82 6.59
C MET A 1 25.71 3.03 6.30
N VAL A 2 25.65 3.52 5.07
CA VAL A 2 24.83 4.70 4.75
C VAL A 2 23.35 4.30 4.83
N SER A 3 22.57 4.95 5.71
CA SER A 3 21.14 4.67 5.82
C SER A 3 20.43 5.06 4.52
N ILE A 4 19.82 4.09 3.83
CA ILE A 4 19.03 4.29 2.60
C ILE A 4 17.88 5.28 2.81
N GLU A 5 17.43 5.42 4.05
CA GLU A 5 16.41 6.37 4.51
C GLU A 5 16.68 7.80 4.05
N LYS A 6 17.95 8.25 4.10
CA LYS A 6 18.31 9.62 3.70
C LYS A 6 18.04 9.91 2.22
N TYR A 7 18.00 8.87 1.39
CA TYR A 7 17.68 8.99 -0.04
C TYR A 7 16.18 8.84 -0.26
N ILE A 8 15.54 7.90 0.43
CA ILE A 8 14.08 7.68 0.37
C ILE A 8 13.34 8.97 0.76
N LEU A 9 13.77 9.66 1.81
CA LEU A 9 13.15 10.90 2.28
C LEU A 9 13.27 12.07 1.29
N LYS A 10 14.22 12.03 0.35
CA LYS A 10 14.42 13.09 -0.67
C LYS A 10 13.56 12.91 -1.92
N LEU A 11 12.84 11.80 -2.03
CA LEU A 11 11.95 11.57 -3.15
C LEU A 11 10.76 12.55 -3.11
N PRO A 12 10.13 12.87 -4.26
CA PRO A 12 9.04 13.85 -4.35
C PRO A 12 7.72 13.25 -3.83
N TRP A 13 7.62 13.13 -2.50
CA TRP A 13 6.46 12.54 -1.85
C TRP A 13 5.23 13.44 -1.88
N GLU A 14 4.08 12.84 -2.18
CA GLU A 14 2.76 13.43 -2.01
C GLU A 14 2.05 12.85 -0.79
N ASP A 15 1.11 13.59 -0.23
CA ASP A 15 0.28 13.08 0.86
C ASP A 15 -0.64 11.94 0.40
N GLY A 16 -0.81 10.97 1.29
CA GLY A 16 -1.65 9.80 1.11
C GLY A 16 -3.13 10.15 1.05
N ARG A 17 -3.93 9.26 0.44
CA ARG A 17 -5.37 9.47 0.20
C ARG A 17 -6.20 9.51 1.49
N GLN A 18 -5.74 8.83 2.54
CA GLN A 18 -6.49 8.63 3.78
C GLN A 18 -6.25 9.76 4.81
N ASN A 19 -5.46 10.78 4.48
CA ASN A 19 -5.15 11.92 5.36
C ASN A 19 -4.62 11.52 6.75
N THR A 20 -3.83 10.44 6.82
CA THR A 20 -3.31 9.91 8.09
C THR A 20 -1.79 10.03 8.26
N GLY A 21 -1.16 10.88 7.43
CA GLY A 21 0.28 11.15 7.50
C GLY A 21 1.17 10.22 6.68
N TYR A 22 0.63 9.17 6.06
CA TYR A 22 1.40 8.39 5.09
C TYR A 22 1.59 9.16 3.79
N LYS A 23 2.68 8.86 3.10
CA LYS A 23 3.06 9.49 1.84
C LYS A 23 3.09 8.49 0.69
N LYS A 24 2.90 8.97 -0.53
CA LYS A 24 2.89 8.16 -1.76
C LYS A 24 3.68 8.84 -2.89
N ILE A 25 4.19 8.03 -3.80
CA ILE A 25 4.70 8.46 -5.11
C ILE A 25 4.07 7.56 -6.15
N LYS A 26 3.45 8.14 -7.18
CA LYS A 26 3.00 7.38 -8.35
C LYS A 26 4.20 7.11 -9.25
N LEU A 27 4.59 5.85 -9.40
CA LEU A 27 5.71 5.44 -10.25
C LEU A 27 5.27 5.18 -11.69
N LEU A 28 4.09 4.60 -11.86
CA LEU A 28 3.56 4.22 -13.16
C LEU A 28 2.04 4.13 -13.10
N GLU A 29 1.36 4.44 -14.20
CA GLU A 29 -0.08 4.28 -14.35
C GLU A 29 -0.41 4.04 -15.81
N SER A 30 -1.38 3.16 -16.07
CA SER A 30 -1.97 2.98 -17.38
C SER A 30 -3.48 2.94 -17.30
N LYS A 31 -4.11 3.92 -17.94
CA LYS A 31 -5.58 3.95 -18.10
C LYS A 31 -6.08 2.86 -19.06
N ARG A 32 -5.25 2.42 -20.02
CA ARG A 32 -5.61 1.36 -20.98
C ARG A 32 -5.71 -0.01 -20.30
N PHE A 33 -4.74 -0.31 -19.45
CA PHE A 33 -4.64 -1.58 -18.74
C PHE A 33 -5.23 -1.52 -17.32
N LEU A 34 -5.76 -0.35 -16.92
CA LEU A 34 -6.35 -0.09 -15.60
C LEU A 34 -5.43 -0.53 -14.46
N PHE A 35 -4.14 -0.18 -14.53
CA PHE A 35 -3.18 -0.49 -13.47
C PHE A 35 -2.42 0.75 -13.00
N ASP A 36 -1.97 0.71 -11.77
CA ASP A 36 -1.11 1.71 -11.16
C ASP A 36 0.01 1.06 -10.33
N VAL A 37 1.07 1.82 -10.12
CA VAL A 37 2.19 1.46 -9.26
C VAL A 37 2.52 2.65 -8.38
N TYR A 38 2.49 2.43 -7.07
CA TYR A 38 2.87 3.41 -6.08
C TYR A 38 4.00 2.90 -5.20
N LEU A 39 4.90 3.82 -4.84
CA LEU A 39 5.74 3.66 -3.66
C LEU A 39 5.01 4.33 -2.49
N LEU A 40 4.87 3.63 -1.37
CA LEU A 40 4.18 4.12 -0.18
C LEU A 40 5.17 4.18 0.98
N TYR A 41 5.16 5.29 1.71
CA TYR A 41 5.99 5.54 2.86
C TYR A 41 5.12 5.87 4.08
N TYR A 42 5.42 5.24 5.20
CA TYR A 42 4.72 5.43 6.47
C TYR A 42 5.77 5.74 7.53
N SER A 43 5.68 6.91 8.14
CA SER A 43 6.53 7.32 9.27
C SER A 43 5.97 6.84 10.60
N GLU A 44 6.71 7.09 11.68
CA GLU A 44 6.17 7.03 13.03
C GLU A 44 4.87 7.84 13.15
N GLU A 45 4.01 7.40 14.08
CA GLU A 45 2.65 7.90 14.33
C GLU A 45 1.62 7.64 13.22
N THR A 46 2.06 7.24 12.02
CA THR A 46 1.14 6.89 10.93
C THR A 46 0.29 5.67 11.28
N LEU A 47 -1.02 5.78 11.09
CA LEU A 47 -2.02 4.71 11.19
C LEU A 47 -2.87 4.76 9.93
N ILE A 48 -3.25 3.63 9.36
CA ILE A 48 -4.29 3.59 8.32
C ILE A 48 -5.51 2.93 8.94
N PRO A 49 -6.64 3.62 9.10
CA PRO A 49 -7.84 3.03 9.67
C PRO A 49 -8.39 1.94 8.74
N ARG A 50 -9.32 1.15 9.27
CA ARG A 50 -10.04 0.14 8.49
C ARG A 50 -10.81 0.82 7.35
N HIS A 51 -10.59 0.35 6.13
CA HIS A 51 -11.28 0.83 4.95
C HIS A 51 -11.29 -0.24 3.84
N THR A 52 -12.05 0.05 2.79
CA THR A 52 -11.98 -0.60 1.49
C THR A 52 -11.68 0.47 0.42
N ASP A 53 -11.04 0.05 -0.67
CA ASP A 53 -10.80 0.91 -1.84
C ASP A 53 -11.95 0.77 -2.83
N LYS A 54 -12.82 1.79 -2.89
CA LYS A 54 -13.93 1.81 -3.85
C LYS A 54 -13.40 1.76 -5.30
N VAL A 55 -14.07 0.96 -6.12
CA VAL A 55 -13.88 0.89 -7.57
C VAL A 55 -15.23 0.93 -8.24
N ASP A 56 -15.39 1.72 -9.32
CA ASP A 56 -16.69 1.91 -9.96
C ASP A 56 -17.17 0.64 -10.68
N GLN A 57 -16.27 -0.04 -11.39
CA GLN A 57 -16.57 -1.26 -12.15
C GLN A 57 -15.36 -2.20 -12.20
N GLY A 58 -15.64 -3.50 -12.31
CA GLY A 58 -14.61 -4.53 -12.43
C GLY A 58 -14.27 -5.20 -11.10
N ARG A 59 -13.08 -5.77 -11.02
CA ARG A 59 -12.52 -6.41 -9.81
C ARG A 59 -11.17 -5.78 -9.53
N HIS A 60 -11.04 -5.07 -8.41
CA HIS A 60 -9.79 -4.40 -8.06
C HIS A 60 -8.88 -5.34 -7.27
N TYR A 61 -7.65 -5.49 -7.72
CA TYR A 61 -6.64 -6.30 -7.06
C TYR A 61 -5.45 -5.44 -6.71
N ARG A 62 -4.76 -5.81 -5.64
CA ARG A 62 -3.53 -5.13 -5.24
C ARG A 62 -2.47 -6.13 -4.79
N LEU A 63 -1.27 -5.99 -5.35
CA LEU A 63 -0.06 -6.66 -4.91
C LEU A 63 0.77 -5.65 -4.11
N ASN A 64 0.91 -5.91 -2.82
CA ASN A 64 1.81 -5.15 -1.95
C ASN A 64 3.10 -5.94 -1.73
N CYS A 65 4.25 -5.35 -2.06
CA CYS A 65 5.57 -5.82 -1.69
C CYS A 65 6.14 -4.92 -0.59
N THR A 66 6.30 -5.45 0.62
CA THR A 66 6.87 -4.72 1.75
C THR A 66 8.40 -4.67 1.63
N ILE A 67 8.93 -3.57 1.11
CA ILE A 67 10.37 -3.35 0.97
C ILE A 67 11.01 -3.27 2.38
N LYS A 68 10.48 -2.39 3.22
CA LYS A 68 10.95 -2.17 4.60
C LYS A 68 9.79 -2.28 5.58
N LYS A 69 9.98 -3.09 6.61
CA LYS A 69 9.08 -3.15 7.78
C LYS A 69 9.51 -2.09 8.79
N ALA A 70 8.52 -1.49 9.46
CA ALA A 70 8.76 -0.71 10.67
C ALA A 70 9.41 -1.59 11.74
N VAL A 71 10.08 -0.96 12.70
CA VAL A 71 10.71 -1.67 13.82
C VAL A 71 9.63 -2.15 14.79
N ILE A 72 8.65 -1.29 15.10
CA ILE A 72 7.50 -1.62 15.95
C ILE A 72 6.22 -1.06 15.31
N GLY A 73 5.18 -1.89 15.22
CA GLY A 73 3.90 -1.53 14.60
C GLY A 73 3.93 -1.65 13.08
N GLY A 74 3.10 -0.85 12.39
CA GLY A 74 3.04 -0.85 10.91
C GLY A 74 2.61 -2.17 10.27
N LYS A 75 1.84 -3.00 11.00
CA LYS A 75 1.35 -4.29 10.50
C LYS A 75 0.22 -4.05 9.52
N PHE A 76 0.33 -4.62 8.32
CA PHE A 76 -0.79 -4.69 7.39
C PHE A 76 -1.74 -5.79 7.83
N LEU A 77 -3.00 -5.44 8.05
CA LEU A 77 -4.03 -6.34 8.55
C LEU A 77 -5.17 -6.40 7.52
N LEU A 78 -5.63 -7.62 7.26
CA LEU A 78 -6.79 -7.92 6.44
C LEU A 78 -7.80 -8.66 7.33
N GLU A 79 -9.08 -8.32 7.22
CA GLU A 79 -10.14 -9.05 7.91
C GLU A 79 -10.47 -10.38 7.22
N ALA A 80 -10.35 -10.41 5.89
CA ALA A 80 -10.48 -11.62 5.08
C ALA A 80 -9.12 -12.29 4.80
N LYS A 81 -9.15 -13.57 4.41
CA LYS A 81 -7.94 -14.28 3.96
C LYS A 81 -7.45 -13.68 2.63
N PRO A 82 -6.17 -13.29 2.50
CA PRO A 82 -5.64 -12.79 1.24
C PRO A 82 -5.68 -13.87 0.16
N ILE A 83 -5.75 -13.43 -1.11
CA ILE A 83 -5.61 -14.32 -2.28
C ILE A 83 -4.26 -15.03 -2.24
N PHE A 84 -3.21 -14.29 -1.87
CA PHE A 84 -1.86 -14.82 -1.73
C PHE A 84 -1.10 -14.03 -0.66
N SER A 85 -0.31 -14.72 0.15
CA SER A 85 0.58 -14.08 1.11
C SER A 85 1.84 -14.92 1.30
N TRP A 86 2.99 -14.36 0.97
CA TRP A 86 4.28 -15.00 1.17
C TRP A 86 5.39 -13.98 1.41
N TRP A 87 6.10 -14.13 2.54
CA TRP A 87 7.24 -13.31 2.96
C TRP A 87 6.97 -11.80 3.05
N ARG A 88 7.03 -11.11 1.92
CA ARG A 88 6.84 -9.65 1.77
C ARG A 88 5.70 -9.30 0.82
N PHE A 89 5.17 -10.27 0.10
CA PHE A 89 4.16 -10.11 -0.93
C PHE A 89 2.79 -10.48 -0.38
N VAL A 90 1.81 -9.60 -0.58
CA VAL A 90 0.41 -9.86 -0.28
C VAL A 90 -0.44 -9.45 -1.48
N VAL A 91 -1.26 -10.36 -1.96
CA VAL A 91 -2.29 -10.11 -2.99
C VAL A 91 -3.65 -10.21 -2.34
N PHE A 92 -4.49 -9.20 -2.54
CA PHE A 92 -5.82 -9.10 -1.95
C PHE A 92 -6.76 -8.27 -2.83
N ARG A 93 -8.05 -8.28 -2.51
CA ARG A 93 -9.10 -7.49 -3.16
C ARG A 93 -9.39 -6.27 -2.30
N PRO A 94 -8.70 -5.13 -2.48
CA PRO A 94 -8.94 -3.97 -1.61
C PRO A 94 -10.37 -3.42 -1.72
N ASP A 95 -11.09 -3.73 -2.80
CA ASP A 95 -12.50 -3.38 -3.01
C ASP A 95 -13.49 -4.22 -2.20
N LEU A 96 -13.11 -5.42 -1.74
CA LEU A 96 -13.94 -6.32 -0.94
C LEU A 96 -13.41 -6.51 0.48
N ASP A 97 -12.10 -6.62 0.62
CA ASP A 97 -11.43 -7.00 1.85
C ASP A 97 -11.13 -5.74 2.67
N THR A 98 -11.86 -5.56 3.78
CA THR A 98 -11.53 -4.52 4.77
C THR A 98 -10.09 -4.71 5.24
N HIS A 99 -9.32 -3.63 5.17
CA HIS A 99 -7.91 -3.67 5.51
C HIS A 99 -7.46 -2.40 6.22
N CYS A 100 -6.36 -2.51 6.96
CA CYS A 100 -5.78 -1.40 7.70
C CYS A 100 -4.26 -1.59 7.83
N VAL A 101 -3.59 -0.55 8.33
CA VAL A 101 -2.19 -0.62 8.75
C VAL A 101 -2.14 -0.12 10.19
N SER A 102 -1.71 -0.98 11.11
CA SER A 102 -1.59 -0.60 12.53
C SER A 102 -0.65 0.58 12.70
N LYS A 103 -0.84 1.36 13.77
CA LYS A 103 0.02 2.50 14.09
C LYS A 103 1.49 2.09 14.07
N ILE A 104 2.35 2.92 13.49
CA ILE A 104 3.80 2.77 13.58
C ILE A 104 4.26 3.44 14.85
N ILE A 105 4.84 2.64 15.74
CA ILE A 105 5.36 3.10 17.04
C ILE A 105 6.84 3.44 16.91
N LYS A 106 7.60 2.71 16.08
CA LYS A 106 9.04 2.94 15.89
C LYS A 106 9.51 2.59 14.49
N GLY A 107 10.34 3.45 13.91
CA GLY A 107 10.91 3.32 12.57
C GLY A 107 9.92 3.68 11.46
N TYR A 108 10.18 3.20 10.25
CA TYR A 108 9.36 3.50 9.07
C TYR A 108 9.07 2.26 8.24
N ARG A 109 8.00 2.33 7.44
CA ARG A 109 7.58 1.26 6.53
C ARG A 109 7.57 1.77 5.10
N VAL A 110 8.07 0.96 4.17
CA VAL A 110 8.05 1.23 2.73
C VAL A 110 7.44 0.07 1.99
N VAL A 111 6.49 0.36 1.11
CA VAL A 111 5.78 -0.64 0.31
C VAL A 111 5.76 -0.23 -1.14
N LEU A 112 6.13 -1.14 -2.03
CA LEU A 112 5.78 -1.05 -3.44
C LEU A 112 4.41 -1.68 -3.62
N SER A 113 3.48 -0.94 -4.21
CA SER A 113 2.08 -1.31 -4.29
C SER A 113 1.62 -1.22 -5.74
N ILE A 114 1.19 -2.35 -6.29
CA ILE A 114 0.75 -2.48 -7.68
C ILE A 114 -0.74 -2.78 -7.66
N GLY A 115 -1.56 -1.86 -8.15
CA GLY A 115 -3.01 -2.03 -8.28
C GLY A 115 -3.40 -2.33 -9.72
N TRP A 116 -4.42 -3.17 -9.92
CA TRP A 116 -5.05 -3.33 -11.24
C TRP A 116 -6.52 -3.69 -11.14
N VAL A 117 -7.31 -3.25 -12.12
CA VAL A 117 -8.74 -3.58 -12.22
C VAL A 117 -8.97 -4.54 -13.38
N LYS A 118 -9.42 -5.76 -13.06
CA LYS A 118 -9.85 -6.73 -14.07
C LYS A 118 -11.29 -6.42 -14.47
N LYS A 119 -11.50 -6.09 -15.75
CA LYS A 119 -12.85 -5.95 -16.32
C LYS A 119 -13.59 -7.29 -16.21
N GLN A 120 -14.86 -7.24 -15.83
CA GLN A 120 -15.72 -8.41 -15.94
C GLN A 120 -16.14 -8.52 -17.41
N THR A 121 -15.69 -9.57 -18.09
CA THR A 121 -16.32 -9.99 -19.34
C THR A 121 -17.71 -10.52 -18.99
N LYS A 122 -18.73 -9.97 -19.65
CA LYS A 122 -20.07 -10.55 -19.65
C LYS A 122 -20.03 -11.95 -20.24
#